data_AF-A0A1V1T863-F1
#
_entry.id   AF-A0A1V1T863-F1
#
_cell.length_a   1.000
_cell.length_b   1.000
_cell.length_c   1.000
_cell.angle_alpha   90.00
_cell.angle_beta   90.00
_cell.angle_gamma   90.00
#
_symmetry.space_group_name_H-M   'P 1'
#
loop_
_entity.id
_entity.type
_entity.pdbx_description
1 polymer ?
#
loop_
_entity_poly.entity_id
_entity_poly.type
_entity_poly.pdbx_seq_one_letter_code
_entity_poly.pdbx_strand_id
1 'polypeptide(L)'
;MRASALALLSAAALASAQEGPYGIIVVEKVDPEAFNGRSNSTVNVYLTEAYENPEILGEVSTLYQIYPWYPYFCFAYKPDGTAYGDDWFGTGKPLHLSSENVPVSSIQCNAE
;
A
#
# COMPACT_ATOMS: atom_id res chain seq x y z
N MET A 1 -52.66 18.93 -9.90
CA MET A 1 -51.29 19.16 -10.38
C MET A 1 -50.38 19.34 -9.18
N ARG A 2 -49.30 18.54 -9.09
CA ARG A 2 -47.98 18.90 -8.52
C ARG A 2 -47.17 17.62 -8.30
N ALA A 3 -46.46 17.23 -9.36
CA ALA A 3 -45.33 16.33 -9.26
C ALA A 3 -44.18 17.10 -8.61
N SER A 4 -43.62 16.57 -7.51
CA SER A 4 -42.38 17.07 -6.94
C SER A 4 -41.29 16.07 -7.31
N ALA A 5 -40.58 16.35 -8.40
CA ALA A 5 -39.40 15.63 -8.81
C ALA A 5 -38.21 16.13 -7.98
N LEU A 6 -37.72 15.30 -7.06
CA LEU A 6 -36.44 15.50 -6.39
C LEU A 6 -35.34 14.91 -7.27
N ALA A 7 -34.77 15.74 -8.14
CA ALA A 7 -33.52 15.45 -8.81
C ALA A 7 -32.38 15.77 -7.84
N LEU A 8 -31.83 14.75 -7.17
CA LEU A 8 -30.59 14.88 -6.40
C LEU A 8 -29.42 14.55 -7.32
N LEU A 9 -28.66 15.59 -7.63
CA LEU A 9 -27.46 15.57 -8.45
C LEU A 9 -26.48 14.52 -7.92
N SER A 10 -26.15 13.55 -8.76
CA SER A 10 -25.02 12.66 -8.52
C SER A 10 -23.73 13.48 -8.58
N ALA A 11 -23.09 13.69 -7.43
CA ALA A 11 -21.74 14.21 -7.37
C ALA A 11 -20.79 13.11 -7.91
N ALA A 12 -20.44 13.22 -9.19
CA ALA A 12 -19.32 12.48 -9.74
C ALA A 12 -18.05 13.06 -9.10
N ALA A 13 -17.53 12.41 -8.06
CA ALA A 13 -16.17 12.66 -7.61
C ALA A 13 -15.25 12.25 -8.77
N LEU A 14 -14.61 13.24 -9.41
CA LEU A 14 -13.53 12.96 -10.34
C LEU A 14 -12.40 12.32 -9.53
N ALA A 15 -12.24 11.00 -9.67
CA ALA A 15 -11.02 10.32 -9.26
C ALA A 15 -9.87 11.01 -9.98
N SER A 16 -9.12 11.83 -9.24
CA SER A 16 -7.88 12.40 -9.74
C SER A 16 -6.93 11.22 -9.83
N ALA A 17 -6.67 10.74 -11.04
CA ALA A 17 -5.59 9.80 -11.25
C ALA A 17 -4.30 10.54 -10.85
N GLN A 18 -3.70 10.13 -9.75
CA GLN A 18 -2.46 10.72 -9.30
C GLN A 18 -1.36 10.34 -10.29
N GLU A 19 -0.71 11.36 -10.85
CA GLU A 19 0.33 11.21 -11.86
C GLU A 19 1.68 11.60 -11.25
N GLY A 20 2.69 10.75 -11.43
CA GLY A 20 4.03 10.97 -10.89
C GLY A 20 4.86 9.69 -10.86
N PRO A 21 6.17 9.76 -10.56
CA PRO A 21 6.98 8.56 -10.35
C PRO A 21 6.46 7.77 -9.14
N TYR A 22 6.33 6.46 -9.29
CA TYR A 22 5.88 5.54 -8.23
C TYR A 22 6.68 4.24 -8.23
N GLY A 23 6.76 3.62 -7.06
CA GLY A 23 7.11 2.21 -6.90
C GLY A 23 5.87 1.33 -6.92
N ILE A 24 5.98 0.14 -7.51
CA ILE A 24 4.98 -0.92 -7.47
C ILE A 24 5.37 -1.88 -6.35
N ILE A 25 4.56 -1.89 -5.31
CA ILE A 25 4.78 -2.69 -4.10
C ILE A 25 3.75 -3.81 -4.04
N VAL A 26 4.22 -5.03 -3.85
CA VAL A 26 3.39 -6.17 -3.49
C VAL A 26 3.30 -6.23 -1.97
N VAL A 27 2.07 -6.18 -1.49
CA VAL A 27 1.70 -6.38 -0.09
C VAL A 27 1.19 -7.81 0.03
N GLU A 28 1.98 -8.66 0.70
CA GLU A 28 1.62 -10.05 0.95
C GLU A 28 1.09 -10.20 2.37
N LYS A 29 0.06 -11.02 2.51
CA LYS A 29 -0.50 -11.44 3.79
C LYS A 29 -0.58 -12.96 3.87
N VAL A 30 -0.38 -13.50 5.06
CA VAL A 30 -0.68 -14.89 5.37
C VAL A 30 -2.19 -15.02 5.54
N ASP A 31 -2.78 -15.98 4.85
CA ASP A 31 -4.18 -16.35 5.02
C ASP A 31 -4.23 -17.63 5.87
N PRO A 32 -4.60 -17.54 7.16
CA PRO A 32 -4.63 -18.71 8.04
C PRO A 32 -5.78 -19.67 7.72
N GLU A 33 -6.82 -19.23 7.00
CA GLU A 33 -7.99 -20.06 6.67
C GLU A 33 -7.76 -20.91 5.42
N ALA A 34 -6.91 -20.43 4.51
CA ALA A 34 -6.37 -21.24 3.43
C ALA A 34 -5.15 -22.01 3.96
N PHE A 35 -5.17 -23.35 3.91
CA PHE A 35 -4.04 -24.20 4.34
C PHE A 35 -2.70 -23.77 3.69
N ASN A 36 -1.91 -22.95 4.40
CA ASN A 36 -0.71 -22.24 3.91
C ASN A 36 -0.96 -21.24 2.76
N GLY A 37 -2.15 -20.63 2.71
CA GLY A 37 -2.48 -19.62 1.73
C GLY A 37 -1.70 -18.33 1.98
N ARG A 38 -1.19 -17.75 0.89
CA ARG A 38 -0.74 -16.37 0.87
C ARG A 38 -1.60 -15.63 -0.13
N SER A 39 -1.98 -14.40 0.20
CA SER A 39 -2.69 -13.54 -0.73
C SER A 39 -1.94 -12.21 -0.87
N ASN A 40 -1.98 -11.67 -2.08
CA ASN A 40 -1.17 -10.54 -2.46
C ASN A 40 -2.06 -9.43 -3.02
N SER A 41 -1.76 -8.20 -2.65
CA SER A 41 -2.27 -6.99 -3.28
C SER A 41 -1.12 -6.20 -3.87
N THR A 42 -1.35 -5.52 -4.98
CA THR A 42 -0.34 -4.66 -5.61
C THR A 42 -0.79 -3.22 -5.49
N VAL A 43 0.11 -2.35 -5.02
CA VAL A 43 -0.15 -0.94 -4.80
C VAL A 43 0.92 -0.09 -5.48
N ASN A 44 0.50 1.10 -5.92
CA ASN A 44 1.42 2.12 -6.42
C ASN A 44 1.72 3.09 -5.26
N VAL A 45 2.98 3.19 -4.89
CA VAL A 45 3.47 4.13 -3.87
C VAL A 45 4.20 5.26 -4.58
N TYR A 46 3.58 6.42 -4.67
CA TYR A 46 4.16 7.59 -5.31
C TYR A 46 5.29 8.17 -4.45
N LEU A 47 6.34 8.69 -5.08
CA LEU A 47 7.50 9.24 -4.35
C LEU A 47 7.18 10.51 -3.55
N THR A 48 6.04 11.16 -3.82
CA THR A 48 5.67 12.45 -3.24
C THR A 48 4.95 12.32 -1.89
N GLU A 49 4.47 11.13 -1.54
CA GLU A 49 3.65 10.94 -0.36
C GLU A 49 3.73 9.51 0.18
N ALA A 50 3.34 9.33 1.44
CA ALA A 50 3.18 8.02 2.01
C ALA A 50 1.89 7.37 1.50
N TYR A 51 1.97 6.10 1.12
CA TYR A 51 0.80 5.29 0.83
C TYR A 51 0.19 4.79 2.14
N GLU A 52 -1.07 5.15 2.37
CA GLU A 52 -1.84 4.80 3.55
C GLU A 52 -3.17 4.14 3.13
N ASN A 53 -3.34 2.86 3.45
CA ASN A 53 -4.62 2.19 3.28
C ASN A 53 -4.76 1.05 4.30
N PRO A 54 -5.54 1.22 5.38
CA PRO A 54 -5.66 0.20 6.42
C PRO A 54 -6.32 -1.10 5.95
N GLU A 55 -7.10 -1.08 4.86
CA GLU A 55 -7.70 -2.30 4.30
C GLU A 55 -6.66 -3.20 3.62
N ILE A 56 -5.59 -2.61 3.08
CA ILE A 56 -4.50 -3.33 2.42
C ILE A 56 -3.32 -3.56 3.38
N LEU A 57 -3.02 -2.57 4.22
CA LEU A 57 -1.85 -2.57 5.11
C LEU A 57 -2.15 -3.06 6.53
N GLY A 58 -3.41 -3.30 6.89
CA GLY A 58 -3.79 -3.73 8.24
C GLY A 58 -3.28 -5.12 8.63
N GLU A 59 -2.96 -5.96 7.64
CA GLU A 59 -2.49 -7.32 7.84
C GLU A 59 -1.41 -7.67 6.80
N VAL A 60 -0.14 -7.39 7.12
CA VAL A 60 1.00 -7.60 6.21
C VAL A 60 2.00 -8.58 6.82
N SER A 61 2.46 -9.54 6.02
CA SER A 61 3.55 -10.44 6.40
C SER A 61 4.86 -10.05 5.71
N THR A 62 4.82 -9.70 4.42
CA THR A 62 5.99 -9.30 3.65
C THR A 62 5.66 -8.19 2.63
N LEU A 63 6.63 -7.30 2.40
CA LEU A 63 6.59 -6.28 1.35
C LEU A 63 7.69 -6.52 0.31
N TYR A 64 7.32 -6.39 -0.97
CA TYR A 64 8.23 -6.55 -2.10
C TYR A 64 8.08 -5.41 -3.09
N GLN A 65 9.18 -4.81 -3.55
CA GLN A 65 9.13 -3.89 -4.70
C GLN A 65 9.43 -4.63 -5.99
N ILE A 66 8.50 -4.60 -6.94
CA ILE A 66 8.65 -5.28 -8.23
C ILE A 66 9.00 -4.32 -9.37
N TYR A 67 8.79 -3.02 -9.19
CA TYR A 67 9.15 -1.98 -10.17
C TYR A 67 9.18 -0.58 -9.50
N PRO A 68 9.92 0.41 -10.04
CA PRO A 68 11.07 0.22 -10.93
C PRO A 68 12.22 -0.44 -10.17
N TRP A 69 13.13 -1.10 -10.90
CA TRP A 69 14.23 -1.84 -10.28
C TRP A 69 15.33 -0.96 -9.66
N TYR A 70 15.37 0.32 -10.03
CA TYR A 70 16.30 1.33 -9.55
C TYR A 70 15.74 2.73 -9.92
N PRO A 71 16.06 3.83 -9.22
CA PRO A 71 16.79 3.99 -7.96
C PRO A 71 15.86 4.15 -6.74
N TYR A 72 14.79 3.34 -6.60
CA TYR A 72 13.80 3.59 -5.54
C TYR A 72 13.99 2.65 -4.35
N PHE A 73 13.97 3.22 -3.16
CA PHE A 73 13.99 2.51 -1.89
C PHE A 73 12.80 2.94 -1.03
N CYS A 74 12.19 1.98 -0.35
CA CYS A 74 10.97 2.20 0.42
C CYS A 74 11.16 1.82 1.88
N PHE A 75 10.39 2.47 2.74
CA PHE A 75 10.29 2.19 4.17
C PHE A 75 8.83 1.89 4.51
N ALA A 76 8.62 0.97 5.44
CA ALA A 76 7.32 0.68 6.02
C ALA A 76 7.31 1.18 7.46
N TYR A 77 6.20 1.76 7.89
CA TYR A 77 6.06 2.34 9.22
C TYR A 77 5.01 1.61 10.04
N LYS A 78 5.27 1.54 11.35
CA LYS A 78 4.35 1.05 12.37
C LYS A 78 3.32 2.13 12.71
N PRO A 79 2.19 1.75 13.33
CA PRO A 79 1.21 2.72 13.85
C PRO A 79 1.76 3.78 14.82
N ASP A 80 2.90 3.53 15.47
CA ASP A 80 3.58 4.49 16.35
C ASP A 80 4.52 5.46 15.60
N GLY A 81 4.60 5.37 14.26
CA GLY A 81 5.43 6.18 13.40
C GLY A 81 6.88 5.72 13.28
N THR A 82 7.29 4.64 13.97
CA THR A 82 8.63 4.08 13.81
C THR A 82 8.72 3.18 12.58
N ALA A 83 9.90 3.13 11.95
CA ALA A 83 10.11 2.25 10.80
C ALA A 83 10.14 0.78 11.23
N TYR A 84 9.71 -0.09 10.32
CA TYR A 84 9.96 -1.53 10.39
C TYR A 84 11.40 -1.81 9.95
N GLY A 85 12.26 -2.12 10.91
CA GLY A 85 13.69 -2.36 10.68
C GLY A 85 14.50 -1.06 10.56
N ASP A 86 15.82 -1.22 10.50
CA ASP A 86 16.77 -0.08 10.43
C ASP A 86 17.13 0.28 8.98
N ASP A 87 16.57 -0.42 8.00
CA ASP A 87 17.03 -0.38 6.61
C ASP A 87 15.84 -0.43 5.64
N TRP A 88 16.04 0.11 4.43
CA TRP A 88 15.02 0.18 3.39
C TRP A 88 14.78 -1.18 2.73
N PHE A 89 13.65 -1.30 2.02
CA PHE A 89 13.32 -2.43 1.15
C PHE A 89 13.14 -1.98 -0.29
N GLY A 90 13.38 -2.89 -1.23
CA GLY A 90 13.41 -2.57 -2.65
C GLY A 90 13.49 -3.82 -3.52
N THR A 91 13.77 -3.64 -4.82
CA THR A 91 13.86 -4.78 -5.75
C THR A 91 15.01 -5.71 -5.34
N GLY A 92 14.71 -6.99 -5.17
CA GLY A 92 15.67 -8.00 -4.70
C GLY A 92 15.97 -7.97 -3.21
N LYS A 93 15.41 -7.01 -2.46
CA LYS A 93 15.55 -6.87 -1.01
C LYS A 93 14.16 -6.74 -0.36
N PRO A 94 13.44 -7.87 -0.19
CA PRO A 94 12.12 -7.85 0.46
C PRO A 94 12.20 -7.48 1.93
N LEU A 95 11.13 -6.88 2.45
CA LEU A 95 10.96 -6.65 3.88
C LEU A 95 10.04 -7.70 4.48
N HIS A 96 10.64 -8.70 5.11
CA HIS A 96 9.92 -9.70 5.90
C HIS A 96 9.58 -9.13 7.27
N LEU A 97 8.31 -8.85 7.51
CA LEU A 97 7.86 -8.20 8.74
C LEU A 97 7.57 -9.24 9.84
N SER A 98 6.93 -10.35 9.48
CA SER A 98 6.58 -11.41 10.41
C SER A 98 6.21 -12.70 9.66
N SER A 99 6.29 -13.84 10.35
CA SER A 99 5.68 -15.10 9.89
C SER A 99 4.16 -15.12 10.07
N GLU A 100 3.64 -14.17 10.84
CA GLU A 100 2.21 -13.84 11.00
C GLU A 100 1.93 -12.48 10.36
N ASN A 101 0.68 -12.02 10.34
CA ASN A 101 0.34 -10.69 9.83
C ASN A 101 0.56 -9.62 10.92
N VAL A 102 1.12 -8.48 10.53
CA VAL A 102 1.27 -7.31 11.40
C VAL A 102 0.71 -6.05 10.71
N PRO A 103 0.23 -5.06 11.47
CA PRO A 103 -0.32 -3.83 10.90
C PRO A 103 0.79 -2.88 10.46
N VAL A 104 0.82 -2.54 9.18
CA VAL A 104 1.63 -1.44 8.63
C VAL A 104 0.74 -0.20 8.52
N SER A 105 1.20 0.94 9.03
CA SER A 105 0.43 2.19 8.93
C SER A 105 0.62 2.83 7.55
N SER A 106 1.85 2.86 7.06
CA SER A 106 2.18 3.54 5.81
C SER A 106 3.43 2.96 5.15
N ILE A 107 3.54 3.18 3.84
CA ILE A 107 4.73 2.89 3.04
C ILE A 107 5.18 4.19 2.38
N GLN A 108 6.46 4.55 2.50
CA GLN A 108 7.02 5.70 1.80
C GLN A 108 8.20 5.27 0.94
N CYS A 109 8.20 5.69 -0.31
CA CYS A 109 9.30 5.43 -1.25
C CYS A 109 10.02 6.74 -1.59
N ASN A 110 11.33 6.66 -1.77
CA ASN A 110 12.18 7.77 -2.18
C ASN A 110 13.06 7.34 -3.37
N ALA A 111 13.56 8.33 -4.12
CA ALA A 111 14.63 8.10 -5.09
C ALA A 111 15.99 8.30 -4.43
N GLU A 112 16.97 7.49 -4.83
CA GLU A 112 18.41 7.65 -4.54
C GLU A 112 19.02 8.86 -5.27
#